data_AF-A0A9D1AL51-F1
#
_entry.id   AF-A0A9D1AL51-F1
#
_cell.length_a   1.000
_cell.length_b   1.000
_cell.length_c   1.000
_cell.angle_alpha   90.00
_cell.angle_beta   90.00
_cell.angle_gamma   90.00
#
_symmetry.space_group_name_H-M   'P 1'
#
loop_
_entity.id
_entity.type
_entity.pdbx_description
1 polymer ?
#
loop_
_entity_poly.entity_id
_entity_poly.type
_entity_poly.pdbx_seq_one_letter_code
_entity_poly.pdbx_strand_id
1 'polypeptide(L)' 'MKEIHSDADRQALLRQLMGQLSPEDEKSLQKILADKDAQKKLLSTPQARELMKQLFGK' A
#
# COMPACT_ATOMS: atom_id res chain seq x y z
N MET A 1 -12.62 9.66 13.63
CA MET A 1 -12.21 8.73 12.55
C MET A 1 -12.55 9.42 11.24
N LYS A 2 -11.57 9.83 10.42
CA LYS A 2 -11.87 10.49 9.13
C LYS A 2 -12.30 9.41 8.14
N GLU A 3 -13.59 9.32 7.91
CA GLU A 3 -14.17 8.50 6.86
C GLU A 3 -13.72 9.05 5.49
N ILE A 4 -13.13 8.18 4.66
CA ILE A 4 -12.60 8.55 3.34
C ILE A 4 -13.76 8.52 2.35
N HIS A 5 -14.31 9.70 2.02
CA HIS A 5 -15.53 9.80 1.20
C HIS A 5 -15.26 10.07 -0.29
N SER A 6 -14.04 10.44 -0.70
CA SER A 6 -13.72 10.78 -2.11
C SER A 6 -12.37 10.24 -2.60
N ASP A 7 -12.20 10.13 -3.93
CA ASP A 7 -10.90 9.81 -4.54
C ASP A 7 -9.80 10.81 -4.20
N ALA A 8 -10.18 12.08 -3.96
CA ALA A 8 -9.26 13.11 -3.50
C ALA A 8 -8.74 12.81 -2.08
N ASP A 9 -9.59 12.31 -1.18
CA ASP A 9 -9.19 11.93 0.18
C ASP A 9 -8.27 10.70 0.18
N ARG A 10 -8.51 9.74 -0.72
CA ARG A 10 -7.62 8.60 -0.94
C ARG A 10 -6.24 9.05 -1.41
N GLN A 11 -6.20 9.99 -2.36
CA GLN A 11 -4.94 10.54 -2.87
C GLN A 11 -4.20 11.35 -1.80
N ALA A 12 -4.90 12.13 -0.98
CA ALA A 12 -4.30 12.89 0.12
C ALA A 12 -3.69 11.95 1.18
N LEU A 13 -4.41 10.89 1.55
CA LEU A 13 -3.90 9.89 2.48
C LEU A 13 -2.69 9.14 1.90
N LEU A 14 -2.74 8.74 0.63
CA LEU A 14 -1.60 8.11 -0.05
C LEU A 14 -0.36 9.01 -0.04
N ARG A 15 -0.51 10.30 -0.32
CA ARG A 15 0.59 11.27 -0.26
C ARG A 15 1.15 11.42 1.15
N GLN A 16 0.30 11.40 2.17
CA GLN A 16 0.73 11.47 3.56
C GLN A 16 1.52 10.22 3.97
N LEU A 17 1.06 9.03 3.56
CA LEU A 17 1.76 7.76 3.82
C LEU A 17 3.09 7.69 3.06
N MET A 18 3.13 8.14 1.80
CA MET A 18 4.36 8.25 1.00
C MET A 18 5.35 9.24 1.62
N GLY A 19 4.88 10.37 2.17
CA GLY A 19 5.72 11.36 2.83
C GLY A 19 6.30 10.92 4.17
N GLN A 20 5.84 9.79 4.72
CA GLN A 20 6.40 9.16 5.92
C GLN A 20 7.45 8.09 5.59
N LEU A 21 7.57 7.69 4.32
CA LEU A 21 8.56 6.73 3.86
C LEU A 21 9.92 7.42 3.68
N SER A 22 11.00 6.67 3.92
CA SER A 22 12.32 7.13 3.52
C SER A 22 12.42 7.17 1.98
N PRO A 23 13.32 7.98 1.39
CA PRO A 23 13.51 8.03 -0.06
C PRO A 23 13.89 6.67 -0.69
N GLU A 24 14.48 5.77 0.12
CA GLU A 24 14.83 4.41 -0.30
C GLU A 24 13.60 3.49 -0.31
N ASP A 25 12.75 3.60 0.71
CA ASP A 25 11.49 2.86 0.79
C ASP A 25 10.51 3.31 -0.28
N GLU A 26 10.45 4.61 -0.56
CA GLU A 26 9.59 5.15 -1.62
C GLU A 26 9.99 4.60 -2.99
N LYS A 27 11.29 4.57 -3.31
CA LYS A 27 11.78 3.97 -4.57
C LYS A 27 11.48 2.49 -4.65
N SER A 28 11.62 1.76 -3.56
CA SER A 28 11.32 0.33 -3.50
C SER A 28 9.82 0.09 -3.70
N LEU A 29 8.97 0.88 -3.06
CA LEU A 29 7.52 0.83 -3.23
C LEU A 29 7.12 1.18 -4.67
N GLN A 30 7.66 2.25 -5.26
CA GLN A 30 7.38 2.62 -6.65
C GLN A 30 7.80 1.52 -7.63
N LYS A 31 8.96 0.86 -7.42
CA LYS A 31 9.39 -0.29 -8.22
C LYS A 31 8.42 -1.45 -8.12
N ILE A 32 7.96 -1.78 -6.92
CA ILE A 32 6.97 -2.85 -6.71
C ILE A 32 5.64 -2.46 -7.35
N LEU A 33 5.16 -1.22 -7.19
CA LEU A 33 3.91 -0.74 -7.78
C LEU A 33 3.96 -0.63 -9.32
N ALA A 34 5.15 -0.49 -9.92
CA ALA A 34 5.32 -0.52 -11.37
C ALA A 34 5.37 -1.95 -11.95
N ASP A 35 5.69 -2.95 -11.14
CA ASP A 35 5.89 -4.34 -11.56
C ASP A 35 4.75 -5.25 -11.05
N LYS A 36 3.94 -5.74 -11.99
CA LYS A 36 2.81 -6.64 -11.69
C LYS A 36 3.24 -7.98 -11.08
N ASP A 37 4.42 -8.49 -11.43
CA ASP A 37 4.93 -9.74 -10.86
C ASP A 37 5.50 -9.51 -9.46
N ALA A 38 6.13 -8.36 -9.22
CA ALA A 38 6.54 -7.95 -7.88
C ALA A 38 5.34 -7.78 -6.94
N GLN A 39 4.25 -7.18 -7.41
CA GLN A 39 2.99 -7.08 -6.65
C GLN A 39 2.44 -8.45 -6.29
N LYS A 40 2.35 -9.37 -7.26
CA LYS A 40 1.86 -10.73 -7.01
C LYS A 40 2.74 -11.47 -6.02
N LYS A 41 4.06 -11.35 -6.13
CA LYS A 41 5.00 -11.95 -5.17
C LYS A 41 4.81 -11.38 -3.77
N LEU A 42 4.72 -10.06 -3.64
CA LEU A 42 4.47 -9.39 -2.36
C LEU A 42 3.16 -9.88 -1.73
N LEU A 43 2.05 -9.84 -2.48
CA LEU A 43 0.73 -10.30 -2.02
C LEU A 43 0.68 -11.81 -1.74
N SER A 44 1.60 -12.59 -2.30
CA SER A 44 1.71 -14.02 -2.06
C SER A 44 2.49 -14.37 -0.80
N THR A 45 3.19 -13.42 -0.18
CA THR A 45 3.93 -13.66 1.07
C THR A 45 2.97 -13.99 2.23
N PRO A 46 3.38 -14.84 3.19
CA PRO A 46 2.56 -15.14 4.37
C PRO A 46 2.17 -13.89 5.16
N GLN A 47 3.10 -12.93 5.27
CA GLN A 47 2.88 -11.67 5.97
C GLN A 47 1.84 -10.82 5.24
N ALA A 48 1.93 -10.69 3.92
CA ALA A 48 0.91 -9.96 3.15
C ALA A 48 -0.45 -10.66 3.18
N ARG A 49 -0.49 -12.00 3.15
CA ARG A 49 -1.74 -12.76 3.28
C ARG A 49 -2.43 -12.53 4.62
N GLU A 50 -1.67 -12.51 5.71
CA GLU A 50 -2.22 -12.20 7.04
C GLU A 50 -2.73 -10.75 7.11
N LEU A 51 -1.97 -9.81 6.55
CA LEU A 51 -2.36 -8.40 6.49
C LEU A 51 -3.63 -8.20 5.65
N MET A 52 -3.73 -8.87 4.50
CA MET A 52 -4.93 -8.87 3.66
C MET A 52 -6.11 -9.50 4.38
N LYS A 53 -5.89 -10.54 5.20
CA LYS A 53 -6.93 -11.13 6.04
C LYS A 53 -7.39 -10.18 7.15
N GLN A 54 -6.49 -9.39 7.73
CA GLN A 54 -6.85 -8.36 8.72
C GLN A 54 -7.59 -7.17 8.10
N LEU A 55 -7.26 -6.80 6.86
CA LEU A 55 -7.85 -5.65 6.17
C LEU A 55 -9.16 -5.99 5.45
N PHE A 56 -9.28 -7.20 4.89
CA PHE A 56 -10.39 -7.62 4.02
C PHE A 56 -11.11 -8.87 4.50
N GLY A 57 -10.55 -9.61 5.45
CA GLY A 57 -11.25 -10.71 6.12
C GLY A 57 -12.17 -10.13 7.19
N LYS A 58 -13.46 -10.49 7.11
CA LYS A 58 -14.37 -10.39 8.25
C LYS A 58 -13.92 -11.31 9.38
#